data_AF-L5KJ79-F1
#
_entry.id   AF-L5KJ79-F1
#
_cell.length_a   1.000
_cell.length_b   1.000
_cell.length_c   1.000
_cell.angle_alpha   90.00
_cell.angle_beta   90.00
_cell.angle_gamma   90.00
#
_symmetry.space_group_name_H-M   'P 1'
#
loop_
_entity.id
_entity.type
_entity.pdbx_description
1 polymer ?
#
loop_
_entity_poly.entity_id
_entity_poly.type
_entity_poly.pdbx_seq_one_letter_code
_entity_poly.pdbx_strand_id
1 'polypeptide(L)'
;MCLEDVHHSSVAGDSKNDPPMEAAGFTAQGIILNHPGQVGIGYAPVLDFHTAHTACKFAELKEKIDYRLGKSWKMAQFLKSGDAAIVDMVLGKPMCVESFSDYPPLGRFAVRDMRTTFAVGVIKTVDKKTTGAGKVTKSAQKAQKPK
;
A
#
# COMPACT_ATOMS: atom_id res chain seq x y z
N MET A 1 19.88 -0.39 -16.67
CA MET A 1 18.53 -0.97 -16.55
C MET A 1 18.37 -1.89 -17.72
N CYS A 2 18.56 -3.17 -17.47
CA CYS A 2 18.19 -4.23 -18.39
C CYS A 2 16.68 -4.51 -18.21
N LEU A 3 16.06 -5.23 -19.15
CA LEU A 3 14.66 -5.66 -19.03
C LEU A 3 14.39 -6.47 -17.75
N GLU A 4 15.41 -7.14 -17.23
CA GLU A 4 15.35 -7.92 -15.99
C GLU A 4 15.22 -7.03 -14.72
N ASP A 5 15.62 -5.75 -14.80
CA ASP A 5 15.61 -4.82 -13.67
C ASP A 5 14.24 -4.12 -13.45
N VAL A 6 13.29 -4.28 -14.39
CA VAL A 6 12.00 -3.57 -14.38
C VAL A 6 10.86 -4.58 -14.48
N HIS A 7 9.86 -4.44 -13.60
CA HIS A 7 8.68 -5.30 -13.58
C HIS A 7 7.41 -4.48 -13.82
N HIS A 8 6.31 -5.15 -14.19
CA HIS A 8 5.02 -4.51 -14.46
C HIS A 8 4.45 -3.67 -13.30
N SER A 9 4.94 -3.92 -12.08
CA SER A 9 4.57 -3.21 -10.86
C SER A 9 5.54 -2.07 -10.49
N SER A 10 6.58 -1.81 -11.29
CA SER A 10 7.55 -0.76 -11.05
C SER A 10 6.93 0.63 -11.28
N VAL A 11 7.18 1.55 -10.35
CA VAL A 11 6.75 2.95 -10.45
C VAL A 11 7.94 3.79 -10.88
N ALA A 12 7.78 4.52 -11.98
CA ALA A 12 8.79 5.45 -12.48
C ALA A 12 8.43 6.88 -12.10
N GLY A 13 9.39 7.62 -11.56
CA GLY A 13 9.26 9.04 -11.23
C GLY A 13 10.56 9.79 -11.53
N ASP A 14 10.50 11.12 -11.47
CA ASP A 14 11.69 11.94 -11.69
C ASP A 14 12.61 11.88 -10.47
N SER A 15 13.88 11.55 -10.70
CA SER A 15 14.93 11.56 -9.67
C SER A 15 15.09 12.90 -8.94
N LYS A 16 14.66 14.02 -9.54
CA LYS A 16 14.80 15.37 -8.97
C LYS A 16 13.54 15.87 -8.29
N ASN A 17 12.39 15.21 -8.49
CA ASN A 17 11.11 15.64 -7.97
C ASN A 17 10.38 14.44 -7.37
N ASP A 18 10.62 14.22 -6.07
CA ASP A 18 10.03 13.15 -5.25
C ASP A 18 10.15 11.74 -5.89
N PRO A 19 11.35 11.14 -5.87
CA PRO A 19 11.54 9.81 -6.43
C PRO A 19 10.72 8.77 -5.66
N PRO A 20 10.03 7.84 -6.36
CA PRO A 20 9.26 6.80 -5.72
C PRO A 20 10.16 5.90 -4.87
N MET A 21 9.73 5.60 -3.65
CA MET A 21 10.49 4.80 -2.68
C MET A 21 9.77 3.49 -2.35
N GLU A 22 10.53 2.46 -2.02
CA GLU A 22 9.97 1.21 -1.50
C GLU A 22 9.25 1.48 -0.18
N ALA A 23 8.04 0.97 -0.01
CA ALA A 23 7.33 1.05 1.26
C ALA A 23 7.69 -0.16 2.14
N ALA A 24 8.11 0.09 3.37
CA ALA A 24 8.30 -0.96 4.39
C ALA A 24 6.95 -1.41 4.98
N GLY A 25 6.02 -0.48 5.09
CA GLY A 25 4.66 -0.68 5.59
C GLY A 25 3.82 0.55 5.32
N PHE A 26 2.51 0.45 5.53
CA PHE A 26 1.62 1.59 5.40
C PHE A 26 0.41 1.44 6.32
N THR A 27 -0.12 2.57 6.77
CA THR A 27 -1.39 2.65 7.46
C THR A 27 -2.47 2.98 6.46
N ALA A 28 -3.51 2.17 6.41
CA ALA A 28 -4.65 2.41 5.54
C ALA A 28 -5.97 2.36 6.28
N GLN A 29 -6.95 3.08 5.74
CA GLN A 29 -8.34 2.95 6.12
C GLN A 29 -9.04 2.01 5.13
N GLY A 30 -9.49 0.87 5.63
CA GLY A 30 -10.21 -0.15 4.84
C GLY A 30 -11.65 -0.29 5.30
N ILE A 31 -12.53 -0.66 4.37
CA ILE A 31 -13.93 -1.03 4.62
C ILE A 31 -14.13 -2.46 4.12
N ILE A 32 -14.70 -3.32 4.98
CA ILE A 32 -15.08 -4.67 4.59
C ILE A 32 -16.48 -4.61 3.98
N LEU A 33 -16.61 -5.13 2.77
CA LEU A 33 -17.85 -5.15 1.99
C LEU A 33 -18.63 -6.43 2.27
N ASN A 34 -18.13 -7.57 1.80
CA ASN A 34 -18.82 -8.84 1.86
C ASN A 34 -17.81 -9.97 2.07
N HIS A 35 -17.53 -10.27 3.34
CA HIS A 35 -16.68 -11.37 3.75
C HIS A 35 -17.47 -12.34 4.64
N PRO A 36 -17.47 -13.66 4.34
CA PRO A 36 -18.22 -14.64 5.11
C PRO A 36 -17.60 -14.93 6.48
N GLY A 37 -16.32 -14.62 6.67
CA GLY A 37 -15.58 -14.82 7.92
C GLY A 37 -15.24 -13.51 8.63
N GLN A 38 -14.35 -13.60 9.61
CA GLN A 38 -13.80 -12.46 10.35
C GLN A 38 -12.38 -12.18 9.90
N VAL A 39 -12.02 -10.91 9.75
CA VAL A 39 -10.65 -10.47 9.42
C VAL A 39 -9.97 -9.99 10.70
N GLY A 40 -8.77 -10.49 10.98
CA GLY A 40 -8.01 -10.15 12.18
C GLY A 40 -6.52 -9.95 11.89
N ILE A 41 -5.77 -9.72 12.96
CA ILE A 41 -4.32 -9.58 12.90
C ILE A 41 -3.70 -10.86 12.32
N GLY A 42 -2.71 -10.69 11.43
CA GLY A 42 -2.00 -11.78 10.79
C GLY A 42 -2.68 -12.34 9.54
N TYR A 43 -3.90 -11.91 9.22
CA TYR A 43 -4.53 -12.24 7.95
C TYR A 43 -3.72 -11.66 6.79
N ALA A 44 -3.50 -12.46 5.75
CA ALA A 44 -2.61 -12.13 4.64
C ALA A 44 -3.34 -12.27 3.29
N PRO A 45 -4.30 -11.39 2.98
CA PRO A 45 -4.99 -11.40 1.70
C PRO A 45 -4.10 -10.84 0.59
N VAL A 46 -4.57 -10.98 -0.65
CA VAL A 46 -3.91 -10.36 -1.80
C VAL A 46 -4.51 -8.99 -2.06
N LEU A 47 -3.66 -7.99 -2.22
CA LEU A 47 -4.04 -6.63 -2.54
C LEU A 47 -3.71 -6.33 -3.98
N ASP A 48 -4.70 -5.75 -4.66
CA ASP A 48 -4.55 -5.12 -5.96
C ASP A 48 -4.30 -3.62 -5.72
N PHE A 49 -3.07 -3.19 -5.98
CA PHE A 49 -2.68 -1.79 -6.01
C PHE A 49 -2.42 -1.43 -7.46
N HIS A 50 -3.11 -0.46 -8.06
CA HIS A 50 -2.88 -0.05 -9.45
C HIS A 50 -2.76 -1.24 -10.45
N THR A 51 -1.53 -1.59 -10.81
CA THR A 51 -1.11 -2.70 -11.68
C THR A 51 -0.47 -3.88 -10.94
N ALA A 52 -0.15 -3.71 -9.66
CA ALA A 52 0.53 -4.68 -8.80
C ALA A 52 -0.46 -5.58 -8.06
N HIS A 53 -0.14 -6.87 -8.01
CA HIS A 53 -0.87 -7.90 -7.29
C HIS A 53 0.05 -8.58 -6.27
N THR A 54 -0.09 -8.23 -5.00
CA THR A 54 0.84 -8.66 -3.93
C THR A 54 0.10 -8.97 -2.64
N ALA A 55 0.55 -10.03 -1.94
CA ALA A 55 0.06 -10.35 -0.61
C ALA A 55 0.55 -9.33 0.43
N CYS A 56 -0.37 -8.86 1.27
CA CYS A 56 -0.07 -7.95 2.37
C CYS A 56 -0.52 -8.57 3.68
N LYS A 57 0.29 -8.47 4.73
CA LYS A 57 -0.05 -8.99 6.05
C LYS A 57 -0.62 -7.86 6.90
N PHE A 58 -1.75 -8.12 7.54
CA PHE A 58 -2.35 -7.22 8.52
C PHE A 58 -1.50 -7.29 9.79
N ALA A 59 -0.69 -6.26 10.04
CA ALA A 59 0.24 -6.23 11.16
C ALA A 59 -0.48 -5.83 12.45
N GLU A 60 -1.28 -4.76 12.39
CA GLU A 60 -2.01 -4.26 13.55
C GLU A 60 -3.34 -3.61 13.13
N LEU A 61 -4.38 -3.82 13.94
CA LEU A 61 -5.67 -3.15 13.81
C LEU A 61 -5.74 -2.01 14.84
N LYS A 62 -5.50 -0.78 14.39
CA LYS A 62 -5.44 0.39 15.26
C LYS A 62 -6.81 0.77 15.81
N GLU A 63 -7.75 1.07 14.91
CA GLU A 63 -9.04 1.63 15.30
C GLU A 63 -10.12 1.17 14.34
N LYS A 64 -11.31 0.87 14.88
CA LYS A 64 -12.51 0.69 14.09
C LYS A 64 -13.17 2.06 13.88
N ILE A 65 -13.56 2.36 12.66
CA ILE A 65 -14.20 3.63 12.27
C ILE A 65 -15.62 3.33 11.80
N ASP A 66 -16.56 4.19 12.15
CA ASP A 66 -17.84 4.26 11.44
C ASP A 66 -17.67 5.12 10.18
N TYR A 67 -17.88 4.53 9.00
CA TYR A 67 -17.71 5.24 7.72
C TYR A 67 -18.75 6.37 7.51
N ARG A 68 -19.87 6.38 8.25
CA ARG A 68 -20.92 7.41 8.16
C ARG A 68 -20.67 8.57 9.11
N LEU A 69 -20.24 8.25 10.33
CA LEU A 69 -20.14 9.22 11.43
C LEU A 69 -18.70 9.66 11.73
N GLY A 70 -17.70 8.97 11.18
CA GLY A 70 -16.29 9.24 11.44
C GLY A 70 -15.84 8.97 12.88
N LYS A 71 -16.72 8.42 13.72
CA LYS A 71 -16.43 8.11 15.12
C LYS A 71 -15.54 6.87 15.18
N SER A 72 -14.38 6.98 15.82
CA SER A 72 -13.49 5.85 16.04
C SER A 72 -13.75 5.18 17.38
N TRP A 73 -13.59 3.86 17.41
CA TRP A 73 -13.63 3.04 18.61
C TRP A 73 -12.31 2.28 18.71
N LYS A 74 -11.64 2.40 19.86
CA LYS A 74 -10.40 1.68 20.12
C LYS A 74 -10.72 0.22 20.44
N MET A 75 -9.90 -0.70 19.91
CA MET A 75 -9.82 -2.11 20.30
C MET A 75 -10.76 -3.09 19.54
N ALA A 76 -10.70 -3.11 18.21
CA ALA A 76 -11.30 -4.18 17.42
C ALA A 76 -10.29 -5.33 17.23
N GLN A 77 -10.55 -6.48 17.85
CA GLN A 77 -9.79 -7.72 17.59
C GLN A 77 -10.11 -8.33 16.22
N PHE A 78 -11.34 -8.08 15.73
CA PHE A 78 -11.85 -8.64 14.49
C PHE A 78 -12.72 -7.63 13.76
N LEU A 79 -12.69 -7.68 12.42
CA LEU A 79 -13.55 -6.91 11.54
C LEU A 79 -14.56 -7.82 10.83
N LYS A 80 -15.79 -7.32 10.67
CA LYS A 80 -16.88 -7.98 9.96
C LYS A 80 -17.33 -7.16 8.76
N SER A 81 -18.16 -7.75 7.91
CA SER A 81 -18.81 -7.05 6.80
C SER A 81 -19.56 -5.79 7.27
N GLY A 82 -19.31 -4.68 6.59
CA GLY A 82 -19.83 -3.35 6.92
C GLY A 82 -18.94 -2.51 7.84
N ASP A 83 -17.92 -3.11 8.45
CA ASP A 83 -17.00 -2.38 9.33
C ASP A 83 -15.92 -1.64 8.54
N ALA A 84 -15.60 -0.42 8.97
CA ALA A 84 -14.40 0.28 8.54
C ALA A 84 -13.36 0.27 9.65
N ALA A 85 -12.08 0.26 9.29
CA ALA A 85 -10.99 0.31 10.27
C ALA A 85 -9.74 0.92 9.69
N ILE A 86 -8.90 1.46 10.58
CA ILE A 86 -7.52 1.79 10.32
C ILE A 86 -6.67 0.57 10.66
N VAL A 87 -5.90 0.12 9.67
CA VAL A 87 -5.05 -1.06 9.76
C VAL A 87 -3.65 -0.68 9.31
N ASP A 88 -2.66 -1.12 10.08
CA ASP A 88 -1.26 -1.13 9.67
C ASP A 88 -0.96 -2.43 8.92
N MET A 89 -0.39 -2.26 7.74
CA MET A 89 -0.20 -3.30 6.77
C MET A 89 1.28 -3.38 6.38
N VAL A 90 1.79 -4.61 6.32
CA VAL A 90 3.18 -4.89 5.95
C VAL A 90 3.19 -5.68 4.65
N LEU A 91 3.96 -5.17 3.69
CA LEU A 91 4.06 -5.72 2.35
C LEU A 91 4.97 -6.95 2.35
N GLY A 92 4.47 -8.05 1.77
CA GLY A 92 5.26 -9.29 1.64
C GLY A 92 6.32 -9.23 0.54
N LYS A 93 6.18 -8.30 -0.41
CA LYS A 93 7.16 -8.02 -1.47
C LYS A 93 7.50 -6.53 -1.53
N PRO A 94 8.75 -6.17 -1.85
CA PRO A 94 9.14 -4.78 -2.11
C PRO A 94 8.25 -4.13 -3.16
N MET A 95 7.54 -3.06 -2.79
CA MET A 95 6.73 -2.30 -3.73
C MET A 95 6.61 -0.84 -3.30
N CYS A 96 6.38 0.04 -4.27
CA CYS A 96 6.12 1.46 -4.03
C CYS A 96 4.61 1.66 -3.86
N VAL A 97 4.20 2.26 -2.77
CA VAL A 97 2.84 2.74 -2.54
C VAL A 97 2.93 4.16 -1.99
N GLU A 98 1.90 4.96 -2.24
CA GLU A 98 1.88 6.37 -1.85
C GLU A 98 0.59 6.70 -1.09
N SER A 99 0.61 7.82 -0.36
CA SER A 99 -0.59 8.31 0.31
C SER A 99 -1.66 8.71 -0.70
N PHE A 100 -2.93 8.46 -0.37
CA PHE A 100 -4.06 8.87 -1.20
C PHE A 100 -4.14 10.39 -1.37
N SER A 101 -3.68 11.16 -0.38
CA SER A 101 -3.70 12.63 -0.45
C SER A 101 -2.70 13.18 -1.46
N ASP A 102 -1.53 12.56 -1.56
CA ASP A 102 -0.42 13.02 -2.41
C ASP A 102 -0.59 12.47 -3.83
N TYR A 103 -0.83 11.16 -3.94
CA TYR A 103 -0.99 10.47 -5.21
C TYR A 103 -2.24 9.56 -5.17
N PRO A 104 -3.44 10.13 -5.46
CA PRO A 104 -4.71 9.40 -5.45
C PRO A 104 -4.74 8.08 -6.25
N PRO A 105 -4.07 7.96 -7.42
CA PRO A 105 -4.03 6.71 -8.19
C PRO A 105 -3.25 5.57 -7.52
N LEU A 106 -2.27 5.90 -6.67
CA LEU A 106 -1.40 4.94 -5.99
C LEU A 106 -1.88 4.62 -4.57
N GLY A 107 -2.70 5.49 -3.98
CA GLY A 107 -3.21 5.34 -2.62
C GLY A 107 -4.52 4.55 -2.50
N ARG A 108 -5.05 3.95 -3.57
CA ARG A 108 -6.26 3.11 -3.54
C ARG A 108 -5.91 1.65 -3.77
N PHE A 109 -6.52 0.76 -2.99
CA PHE A 109 -6.34 -0.68 -3.17
C PHE A 109 -7.64 -1.44 -2.96
N ALA A 110 -7.73 -2.57 -3.66
CA ALA A 110 -8.76 -3.56 -3.45
C ALA A 110 -8.14 -4.78 -2.77
N VAL A 111 -8.83 -5.30 -1.76
CA VAL A 111 -8.41 -6.49 -1.03
C VAL A 111 -9.22 -7.66 -1.53
N ARG A 112 -8.53 -8.70 -2.01
CA ARG A 112 -9.13 -9.89 -2.60
C ARG A 112 -8.73 -11.15 -1.87
N ASP A 113 -9.70 -12.05 -1.74
CA ASP A 113 -9.51 -13.42 -1.29
C ASP A 113 -10.39 -14.34 -2.15
N MET A 114 -9.92 -15.55 -2.44
CA MET A 114 -10.64 -16.52 -3.28
C MET A 114 -11.27 -15.94 -4.57
N ARG A 115 -10.58 -15.00 -5.22
CA ARG A 115 -11.02 -14.27 -6.44
C ARG A 115 -12.18 -13.29 -6.25
N THR A 116 -12.65 -13.03 -5.04
CA THR A 116 -13.66 -12.02 -4.74
C THR A 116 -13.04 -10.84 -4.01
N THR A 117 -13.52 -9.63 -4.30
CA THR A 117 -13.11 -8.43 -3.55
C THR A 117 -13.97 -8.33 -2.32
N PHE A 118 -13.38 -8.53 -1.15
CA PHE A 118 -14.11 -8.50 0.11
C PHE A 118 -13.92 -7.18 0.86
N ALA A 119 -12.86 -6.41 0.55
CA ALA A 119 -12.64 -5.09 1.15
C ALA A 119 -12.00 -4.11 0.16
N VAL A 120 -12.16 -2.83 0.43
CA VAL A 120 -11.52 -1.72 -0.32
C VAL A 120 -10.94 -0.74 0.66
N GLY A 121 -9.83 -0.08 0.30
CA GLY A 121 -9.20 0.85 1.21
C GLY A 121 -8.39 1.95 0.54
N VAL A 122 -8.07 2.94 1.36
CA VAL A 122 -7.24 4.08 1.01
C VAL A 122 -6.07 4.20 1.96
N ILE A 123 -4.89 4.48 1.41
CA ILE A 123 -3.65 4.65 2.16
C ILE A 123 -3.64 6.05 2.77
N LYS A 124 -3.42 6.14 4.09
CA LYS A 124 -3.29 7.42 4.80
C LYS A 124 -1.84 7.83 4.95
N THR A 125 -0.99 6.90 5.37
CA THR A 125 0.43 7.15 5.61
C THR A 125 1.24 5.95 5.15
N VAL A 126 2.43 6.21 4.59
CA VAL A 126 3.34 5.18 4.10
C VAL A 126 4.68 5.33 4.83
N ASP A 127 5.18 4.23 5.37
CA ASP A 127 6.52 4.16 5.90
C ASP A 127 7.46 3.83 4.73
N LYS A 128 8.04 4.87 4.14
CA LYS A 128 9.03 4.74 3.06
C LYS A 128 10.32 4.16 3.65
N LYS A 129 10.76 3.03 3.11
CA LYS A 129 12.02 2.39 3.47
C LYS A 129 13.16 3.26 2.98
N THR A 130 13.99 3.72 3.90
CA THR A 130 15.16 4.55 3.63
C THR A 130 16.23 3.70 2.95
N THR A 131 16.06 3.45 1.65
CA THR A 131 17.04 2.71 0.86
C THR A 131 17.88 3.74 0.11
N GLY A 132 19.20 3.68 0.31
CA GLY A 132 20.16 4.59 -0.31
C GLY A 132 20.07 4.61 -1.84
N ALA A 133 20.65 5.66 -2.45
CA ALA A 133 20.59 5.94 -3.88
C ALA A 133 20.74 4.66 -4.73
N GLY A 134 19.68 4.32 -5.46
CA GLY A 134 19.63 3.16 -6.34
C GLY A 134 20.71 3.18 -7.42
N LYS A 135 20.91 2.04 -8.09
CA LYS A 135 21.96 1.87 -9.10
C LYS A 135 21.77 2.86 -10.26
N VAL A 136 22.60 3.91 -10.30
CA VAL A 136 22.53 4.97 -11.32
C VAL A 136 23.10 4.47 -12.64
N THR A 137 22.37 4.65 -13.74
CA THR A 137 22.88 4.29 -15.07
C THR A 137 23.94 5.29 -15.55
N LYS A 138 24.88 4.85 -16.39
CA LYS A 138 25.92 5.73 -16.97
C LYS A 138 25.32 6.96 -17.69
N SER A 139 24.17 6.79 -18.33
CA SER A 139 23.44 7.87 -19.00
C SER A 139 22.89 8.90 -18.00
N ALA A 140 22.33 8.45 -16.87
CA ALA A 140 21.85 9.33 -15.81
C ALA A 140 23.00 10.10 -15.13
N GLN A 141 24.17 9.48 -14.93
CA GLN A 141 25.37 10.17 -14.44
C GLN A 141 25.83 11.29 -15.39
N LYS A 142 25.72 11.06 -16.71
CA LYS A 142 26.07 12.06 -17.73
C LYS A 142 25.11 13.26 -17.72
N ALA A 143 23.82 13.02 -17.47
CA ALA A 143 22.79 14.06 -17.38
C ALA A 143 22.82 14.86 -16.06
N GLN A 144 23.48 14.34 -15.02
CA GLN A 144 23.66 15.03 -13.74
C GLN A 144 24.90 15.94 -13.68
N LYS A 145 25.83 15.85 -14.63
CA LYS A 145 26.95 16.80 -14.70
C LYS A 145 26.45 18.17 -15.18
N PRO A 146 26.71 19.26 -14.45
CA PRO A 146 26.42 20.60 -14.95
C PRO A 146 27.27 20.86 -16.20
N LYS A 147 26.69 21.62 -17.13
CA LYS A 147 27.34 22.06 -18.36
C LYS A 147 28.46 23.04 -18.06
#